data_AF-A0A9X5N971-F1
#
_entry.id   AF-A0A9X5N971-F1
#
_cell.length_a   1.000
_cell.length_b   1.000
_cell.length_c   1.000
_cell.angle_alpha   90.00
_cell.angle_beta   90.00
_cell.angle_gamma   90.00
#
_symmetry.space_group_name_H-M   'P 1'
#
loop_
_entity.id
_entity.type
_entity.pdbx_description
1 polymer ?
#
loop_
_entity_poly.entity_id
_entity_poly.type
_entity_poly.pdbx_seq_one_letter_code
_entity_poly.pdbx_strand_id
1 'polypeptide(L)' 'MKGVKNQLREWKKQSNQVKKKKKKKKKKRKEKFCTREIEELMGVHGPRYERRRGALRQK' A
#
# COMPACT_ATOMS: atom_id res chain seq x y z
N MET A 1 -5.64 -46.60 -3.72
CA MET A 1 -5.60 -45.45 -2.76
C MET A 1 -4.60 -44.42 -3.24
N LYS A 2 -4.87 -43.11 -3.08
CA LYS A 2 -3.84 -42.09 -3.30
C LYS A 2 -2.75 -42.28 -2.24
N GLY A 3 -1.53 -42.62 -2.65
CA GLY A 3 -0.42 -42.76 -1.71
C GLY A 3 -0.09 -41.43 -1.02
N VAL A 4 0.43 -41.50 0.20
CA VAL A 4 0.79 -40.32 1.03
C VAL A 4 1.68 -39.33 0.26
N LYS A 5 2.59 -39.84 -0.58
CA LYS A 5 3.45 -39.03 -1.45
C LYS A 5 2.65 -38.14 -2.41
N ASN A 6 1.55 -38.63 -2.96
CA ASN A 6 0.68 -37.86 -3.87
C ASN A 6 -0.12 -36.80 -3.11
N GLN A 7 -0.61 -37.09 -1.91
CA GLN A 7 -1.25 -36.07 -1.05
C GLN A 7 -0.28 -34.95 -0.69
N LEU A 8 0.96 -35.29 -0.32
CA LEU A 8 1.97 -34.30 0.04
C LEU A 8 2.32 -33.40 -1.16
N ARG A 9 2.40 -33.97 -2.36
CA ARG A 9 2.70 -33.24 -3.59
C ARG A 9 1.58 -32.26 -3.97
N GLU A 10 0.32 -32.67 -3.82
CA GLU A 10 -0.84 -31.82 -4.06
C GLU A 10 -0.96 -30.71 -3.00
N TRP A 11 -0.69 -31.01 -1.73
CA TRP A 11 -0.65 -29.99 -0.68
C TRP A 11 0.43 -28.93 -0.93
N LYS A 12 1.62 -29.37 -1.35
CA LYS A 12 2.74 -28.47 -1.69
C LYS A 12 2.43 -27.57 -2.89
N LYS A 13 1.72 -28.09 -3.90
CA LYS A 13 1.23 -27.29 -5.05
C LYS A 13 0.25 -26.20 -4.60
N GLN A 14 -0.75 -26.56 -3.79
CA GLN A 14 -1.75 -25.61 -3.29
C GLN A 14 -1.10 -24.50 -2.45
N SER A 15 -0.23 -24.87 -1.52
CA SER A 15 0.51 -23.91 -0.69
C SER A 15 1.35 -22.93 -1.52
N ASN A 16 2.05 -23.42 -2.55
CA ASN A 16 2.85 -22.59 -3.43
C ASN A 16 2.01 -21.65 -4.31
N GLN A 17 0.84 -22.09 -4.79
CA GLN A 17 -0.08 -21.23 -5.53
C GLN A 17 -0.62 -20.09 -4.65
N VAL A 18 -0.99 -20.38 -3.41
CA VAL A 18 -1.47 -19.35 -2.46
C VAL A 18 -0.37 -18.32 -2.19
N LYS A 19 0.87 -18.76 -1.93
CA LYS A 19 2.02 -17.86 -1.75
C LYS A 19 2.27 -16.98 -2.96
N LYS A 20 2.24 -17.53 -4.18
CA LYS A 20 2.40 -16.77 -5.44
C LYS A 20 1.28 -15.74 -5.64
N LYS A 21 0.01 -16.12 -5.41
CA LYS A 21 -1.14 -15.20 -5.51
C LYS A 21 -1.04 -14.06 -4.48
N LYS A 22 -0.66 -14.36 -3.23
CA LYS A 22 -0.46 -13.35 -2.17
C LYS A 22 0.68 -12.37 -2.52
N LYS A 23 1.81 -12.87 -3.03
CA LYS A 23 2.94 -12.04 -3.48
C LYS A 23 2.54 -11.14 -4.66
N LYS A 24 1.80 -11.67 -5.64
CA LYS A 24 1.29 -10.90 -6.79
C LYS A 24 0.30 -9.81 -6.35
N LYS A 25 -0.61 -10.10 -5.41
CA LYS A 25 -1.56 -9.12 -4.86
C LYS A 25 -0.85 -8.01 -4.09
N LYS A 26 0.15 -8.33 -3.26
CA LYS A 26 1.00 -7.32 -2.58
C LYS A 26 1.78 -6.45 -3.57
N LYS A 27 2.26 -7.00 -4.69
CA LYS A 27 3.02 -6.25 -5.70
C LYS A 27 2.13 -5.33 -6.55
N LYS A 28 0.91 -5.76 -6.89
CA LYS A 28 -0.05 -4.99 -7.70
C LYS A 28 -0.66 -3.79 -6.95
N ARG A 29 -0.62 -3.78 -5.62
CA ARG A 29 -1.34 -2.82 -4.77
C ARG A 29 -0.42 -1.97 -3.91
N LYS A 30 0.83 -1.78 -4.32
CA LYS A 30 1.60 -0.63 -3.86
C LYS A 30 1.11 0.54 -4.71
N GLU A 31 0.04 1.19 -4.26
CA GLU A 31 -0.32 2.51 -4.76
C GLU A 31 0.93 3.38 -4.57
N LYS A 32 1.58 3.70 -5.69
CA LYS A 32 2.75 4.57 -5.68
C LYS A 32 2.20 5.98 -5.74
N PHE A 33 1.93 6.55 -4.57
CA PHE A 33 1.66 7.98 -4.52
C PHE A 33 2.89 8.73 -5.05
N CYS A 34 2.65 9.70 -5.92
CA CYS A 34 3.66 10.68 -6.31
C CYS A 34 4.07 11.50 -5.06
N THR A 35 5.29 12.04 -5.05
CA THR A 35 5.73 12.94 -3.96
C THR A 35 4.73 14.07 -3.74
N ARG A 36 4.20 14.65 -4.82
CA ARG A 36 3.17 15.69 -4.76
C ARG A 36 1.86 15.22 -4.15
N GLU A 37 1.39 14.00 -4.48
CA GLU A 37 0.17 13.44 -3.89
C GLU A 37 0.34 13.20 -2.40
N ILE A 38 1.55 12.80 -1.96
CA ILE A 38 1.89 12.68 -0.54
C ILE A 38 1.90 14.06 0.12
N GLU A 39 2.51 15.07 -0.51
CA GLU A 39 2.60 16.44 0.00
C GLU A 39 1.22 17.12 0.10
N GLU A 40 0.34 16.90 -0.89
CA GLU A 40 -1.04 17.35 -0.87
C GLU A 40 -1.84 16.66 0.24
N LEU A 41 -1.70 15.34 0.40
CA LEU A 41 -2.31 14.59 1.50
C LEU A 41 -1.82 15.07 2.88
N MET A 42 -0.55 15.45 2.99
CA MET A 42 0.05 16.02 4.20
C MET A 42 -0.24 17.51 4.38
N GLY A 43 -0.99 18.15 3.47
CA GLY A 43 -1.35 19.56 3.56
C GLY A 43 -0.17 20.52 3.42
N VAL A 44 0.97 20.07 2.85
CA VAL A 44 2.20 20.87 2.73
C VAL A 44 1.97 22.12 1.89
N HIS A 45 1.12 22.00 0.87
CA HIS A 45 0.82 23.05 -0.11
C HIS A 45 -0.44 23.87 0.25
N GLY A 46 -0.97 23.71 1.47
CA GLY A 46 -2.12 24.49 1.92
C GLY A 46 -1.78 25.96 2.21
N PRO A 47 -2.76 26.88 2.11
CA PRO A 47 -2.58 28.26 2.51
C PRO A 47 -2.16 28.34 3.98
N ARG A 48 -1.01 28.97 4.24
CA ARG A 48 -0.53 29.20 5.60
C ARG A 48 -1.06 30.53 6.09
N TYR A 49 -1.69 30.53 7.25
CA TYR A 49 -2.19 31.75 7.88
C TYR A 49 -1.27 32.16 9.02
N GLU A 50 -0.86 33.42 9.04
CA GLU A 50 -0.09 34.03 10.11
C GLU A 50 -0.93 35.12 10.79
N ARG A 51 -0.78 35.25 12.12
CA ARG A 51 -1.32 36.41 12.83
C ARG A 51 -0.35 37.58 12.69
N ARG A 52 -0.78 38.66 12.03
CA ARG A 52 -0.02 39.92 11.97
C ARG A 52 -0.91 41.06 12.46
N ARG A 53 -0.45 41.78 13.49
CA ARG A 53 -1.13 42.96 14.06
C ARG A 53 -2.60 42.66 14.45
N GLY A 54 -2.84 41.53 15.10
CA GLY A 54 -4.17 41.14 15.61
C GLY A 54 -5.09 40.44 14.61
N ALA A 55 -4.89 40.62 13.30
CA ALA A 55 -5.65 39.93 12.26
C ALA A 55 -4.95 38.65 11.78
N LEU A 56 -5.74 37.61 11.47
CA LEU A 56 -5.26 36.43 10.76
C LEU A 56 -5.17 36.78 9.27
N ARG A 57 -3.99 36.64 8.67
CA ARG A 57 -3.76 36.90 7.25
C ARG A 57 -3.10 35.69 6.62
N GLN A 58 -3.46 35.38 5.38
CA GLN A 58 -2.71 34.41 4.59
C GLN A 58 -1.31 34.97 4.33
N LYS A 59 -0.28 34.13 4.50
CA LYS A 59 1.11 34.44 4.19
C LYS A 59 1.37 34.28 2.70
#